data_AF-A0A499S3T8-F1
#
_entry.id   AF-A0A499S3T8-F1
#
_cell.length_a   1.000
_cell.length_b   1.000
_cell.length_c   1.000
_cell.angle_alpha   90.00
_cell.angle_beta   90.00
_cell.angle_gamma   90.00
#
_symmetry.space_group_name_H-M   'P 1'
#
loop_
_entity.id
_entity.type
_entity.pdbx_description
1 polymer ?
#
loop_
_entity_poly.entity_id
_entity_poly.type
_entity_poly.pdbx_seq_one_letter_code
_entity_poly.pdbx_strand_id
1 'polypeptide(L)' 'MIFGSEFDVRVLMDAYYQLNDRKSLHELVNKNFLKRSVLKKAMEKIHGTFIEELLRKHKLL' A
#
# COMPACT_ATOMS: atom_id res chain seq x y z
N MET A 1 -26.03 4.55 12.05
CA MET A 1 -25.19 4.36 10.84
C MET A 1 -24.17 3.30 11.17
N ILE A 2 -24.04 2.27 10.33
CA ILE A 2 -22.87 1.37 10.37
C ILE A 2 -21.67 2.24 10.01
N PHE A 3 -20.58 2.14 10.77
CA PHE A 3 -19.35 2.85 10.45
C PHE A 3 -18.86 2.34 9.10
N GLY A 4 -18.85 3.18 8.07
CA GLY A 4 -18.45 2.83 6.70
C GLY A 4 -16.93 2.65 6.53
N SER A 5 -16.29 2.00 7.50
CA SER A 5 -14.85 1.79 7.57
C SER A 5 -14.30 1.00 6.37
N GLU A 6 -15.15 0.16 5.76
CA GLU A 6 -14.88 -0.58 4.53
C GLU A 6 -14.68 0.34 3.30
N PHE A 7 -15.13 1.60 3.37
CA PHE A 7 -14.94 2.61 2.33
C PHE A 7 -13.81 3.60 2.66
N ASP A 8 -13.22 3.54 3.86
CA ASP A 8 -12.10 4.41 4.23
C ASP A 8 -10.78 3.79 3.77
N VAL A 9 -10.14 4.42 2.79
CA VAL A 9 -8.87 3.95 2.22
C VAL A 9 -7.76 3.81 3.28
N ARG A 10 -7.79 4.61 4.36
CA ARG A 10 -6.82 4.54 5.45
C ARG A 10 -6.96 3.23 6.23
N VAL A 11 -8.22 2.88 6.53
CA VAL A 11 -8.55 1.62 7.20
C VAL A 11 -8.19 0.43 6.31
N LEU A 12 -8.45 0.53 4.99
CA LEU A 12 -8.07 -0.50 4.04
C LEU A 12 -6.54 -0.68 3.96
N MET A 13 -5.77 0.42 3.99
CA MET A 13 -4.30 0.36 3.99
C MET A 13 -3.76 -0.30 5.27
N ASP A 14 -4.27 0.11 6.44
CA ASP A 14 -3.89 -0.49 7.72
C ASP A 14 -4.26 -1.97 7.78
N ALA A 15 -5.48 -2.34 7.37
CA ALA A 15 -5.93 -3.71 7.31
C ALA A 15 -5.04 -4.55 6.37
N TYR A 16 -4.70 -4.02 5.20
CA TYR A 16 -3.82 -4.69 4.25
C TYR A 16 -2.43 -4.95 4.85
N TYR A 17 -1.84 -3.98 5.53
CA TYR A 17 -0.54 -4.16 6.21
C TYR A 17 -0.62 -5.25 7.28
N GLN A 18 -1.66 -5.23 8.11
CA GLN A 18 -1.85 -6.19 9.20
C GLN A 18 -2.07 -7.62 8.69
N LEU A 19 -2.87 -7.80 7.64
CA LEU A 19 -3.17 -9.10 7.04
C LEU A 19 -1.94 -9.73 6.36
N ASN A 20 -0.97 -8.91 5.93
CA ASN A 20 0.22 -9.35 5.22
C ASN A 20 1.46 -9.47 6.12
N ASP A 21 1.25 -9.86 7.39
CA ASP A 21 2.31 -9.98 8.40
C ASP A 21 3.13 -8.70 8.59
N ARG A 22 2.52 -7.52 8.44
CA ARG A 22 3.21 -6.23 8.59
C ARG A 22 4.38 -6.02 7.61
N LYS A 23 4.26 -6.60 6.40
CA LYS A 23 5.24 -6.42 5.32
C LYS A 23 4.86 -5.24 4.43
N SER A 24 5.86 -4.48 4.01
CA SER A 24 5.73 -3.44 3.00
C SER A 24 5.40 -4.01 1.62
N LEU A 25 4.93 -3.17 0.70
CA LEU A 25 4.65 -3.58 -0.67
C LEU A 25 5.88 -4.18 -1.36
N HIS A 26 7.07 -3.62 -1.11
CA HIS A 26 8.34 -4.11 -1.66
C HIS A 26 8.68 -5.54 -1.21
N GLU A 27 8.46 -5.84 0.07
CA GLU A 27 8.68 -7.18 0.62
C GLU A 27 7.69 -8.20 0.04
N LEU A 28 6.43 -7.81 -0.12
CA LEU A 28 5.38 -8.69 -0.65
C LEU A 28 5.61 -9.07 -2.11
N VAL A 29 6.14 -8.16 -2.92
CA VAL A 29 6.40 -8.44 -4.34
C VAL A 29 7.78 -9.03 -4.58
N ASN A 30 8.65 -9.13 -3.58
CA ASN A 30 10.08 -9.43 -3.78
C ASN A 30 10.32 -10.71 -4.60
N LYS A 31 9.45 -11.72 -4.47
CA LYS A 31 9.62 -13.03 -5.11
C LYS A 31 9.13 -13.08 -6.56
N ASN A 32 8.46 -12.03 -7.04
CA ASN A 32 7.83 -12.02 -8.36
C ASN A 32 8.25 -10.79 -9.18
N PHE A 33 9.07 -11.01 -10.22
CA PHE A 33 9.60 -9.94 -11.06
C PHE A 33 8.53 -9.11 -11.78
N LEU A 34 7.44 -9.73 -12.22
CA LEU A 34 6.33 -9.02 -12.86
C LEU A 34 5.67 -8.06 -11.87
N LYS A 35 5.38 -8.53 -10.65
CA LYS A 35 4.80 -7.70 -9.58
C LYS A 35 5.73 -6.56 -9.16
N ARG A 36 7.05 -6.82 -9.06
CA ARG A 36 8.06 -5.76 -8.82
C ARG A 36 8.02 -4.67 -9.87
N SER A 37 7.92 -5.06 -11.15
CA SER A 37 7.89 -4.13 -12.27
C SER A 37 6.63 -3.25 -12.26
N VAL A 38 5.48 -3.84 -11.93
CA VAL A 38 4.22 -3.10 -11.78
C VAL A 38 4.30 -2.12 -10.59
N LEU A 39 4.82 -2.57 -9.44
CA LEU A 39 4.99 -1.71 -8.27
C LEU A 39 5.90 -0.52 -8.60
N LYS A 40 7.03 -0.75 -9.27
CA LYS A 40 7.95 0.32 -9.68
C LYS A 40 7.25 1.38 -10.54
N LYS A 41 6.50 0.97 -11.57
CA LYS A 41 5.75 1.91 -12.42
C LYS A 41 4.67 2.67 -11.65
N ALA A 42 4.02 2.02 -10.68
CA ALA A 42 3.05 2.69 -9.81
C ALA A 42 3.74 3.75 -8.93
N MET A 43 4.91 3.41 -8.35
CA MET A 43 5.71 4.32 -7.53
C MET A 43 6.17 5.54 -8.32
N GLU A 44 6.64 5.36 -9.56
CA GLU A 44 7.02 6.47 -10.45
C GLU A 44 5.85 7.43 -10.71
N LYS A 45 4.60 6.93 -10.79
CA LYS A 45 3.42 7.75 -11.03
C LYS A 45 2.95 8.53 -9.81
N ILE A 46 3.08 7.96 -8.62
CA ILE A 46 2.61 8.59 -7.38
C ILE A 46 3.71 9.38 -6.67
N HIS A 47 4.92 9.42 -7.22
CA HIS A 47 6.05 10.09 -6.60
C HIS A 47 5.77 11.58 -6.34
N GLY A 48 6.03 12.04 -5.13
CA GLY A 48 5.77 13.42 -4.69
C GLY A 48 4.30 13.77 -4.49
N THR A 49 3.40 12.77 -4.50
CA THR A 49 1.96 13.01 -4.30
C THR A 49 1.53 12.69 -2.87
N PHE A 50 0.35 13.19 -2.48
CA PHE A 50 -0.28 12.82 -1.22
C PHE A 50 -0.51 11.30 -1.07
N ILE A 51 -0.65 10.56 -2.18
CA ILE A 51 -0.81 9.09 -2.15
C ILE A 51 0.49 8.44 -1.65
N GLU A 52 1.65 8.92 -2.08
CA GLU A 52 2.94 8.43 -1.57
C GLU A 52 3.06 8.67 -0.06
N GLU A 53 2.74 9.88 0.40
CA GLU A 53 2.75 10.19 1.83
C GLU A 53 1.79 9.32 2.63
N LEU A 54 0.60 9.04 2.08
CA LEU A 54 -0.40 8.20 2.73
C LEU A 54 0.09 6.76 2.88
N LEU A 55 0.66 6.18 1.82
CA LEU A 55 1.24 4.84 1.88
C LEU A 55 2.40 4.74 2.88
N ARG A 56 3.25 5.77 2.96
CA ARG A 56 4.32 5.85 3.97
C ARG A 56 3.77 5.92 5.40
N LYS A 57 2.73 6.73 5.64
CA LYS A 57 2.05 6.84 6.94
C LYS A 57 1.49 5.49 7.41
N HIS A 58 1.00 4.68 6.48
CA HIS A 58 0.45 3.35 6.74
C HIS A 58 1.46 2.20 6.61
N LYS A 59 2.77 2.49 6.56
CA LYS A 59 3.87 1.49 6.54
C LYS A 59 3.88 0.55 5.33
N LEU A 60 3.23 0.96 4.24
CA LEU A 60 3.18 0.20 2.99
C LEU A 60 4.36 0.51 2.07
N LEU A 61 5.01 1.67 2.27
CA LEU A 61 6.24 2.10 1.60
C LEU A 61 7.37 2.36 2.59
#